data_AF-A0A957FMJ7-F1
#
_entry.id   AF-A0A957FMJ7-F1
#
_cell.length_a   1.000
_cell.length_b   1.000
_cell.length_c   1.000
_cell.angle_alpha   90.00
_cell.angle_beta   90.00
_cell.angle_gamma   90.00
#
_symmetry.space_group_name_H-M   'P 1'
#
loop_
_entity.id
_entity.type
_entity.pdbx_description
1 polymer ?
#
loop_
_entity_poly.entity_id
_entity_poly.type
_entity_poly.pdbx_seq_one_letter_code
_entity_poly.pdbx_strand_id
1 'polypeptide(L)'
;RNFSRTISFEYLQSAVPSGRTYEHTLRVYYSPDEGATWTALATELNTTRNLATAVVPSAGEGEGLYVLAATLQMPALETGWNQLAYPVPFTRTLPLAVDSLGDKYTSIYQQNGETWLLYDRTVPAEYDTAVNSLRYLEFGYSYWVYATEPVTPYLGLPSSDAPRVPSGGNAPVGASTSLAATPHRGLPATYYGPVLTNATAGDLLEARIGGEVCGTAVVQTQGEDLIYVLQVVADDGMNGCGVTGRVVALTLHGRGVGSVVWNNSQANLQPLPAETTQNIYYLPLVTHPQTQATASTPPLAVAPDRLVSSEEIPHRKKFFLHRNPSNSYEEFDQFLIGIFAPLFRTYAQDAKHQLVVLR
;
A
#
# COMPACT_ATOMS: atom_id res chain seq x y z
N ARG A 1 9.05 27.79 -37.80
CA ARG A 1 9.29 28.35 -36.44
C ARG A 1 8.37 27.60 -35.51
N ASN A 2 8.89 26.86 -34.54
CA ASN A 2 8.05 26.23 -33.52
C ASN A 2 7.65 27.33 -32.54
N PHE A 3 6.38 27.71 -32.56
CA PHE A 3 5.82 28.63 -31.57
C PHE A 3 5.48 27.81 -30.33
N SER A 4 6.10 28.14 -29.19
CA SER A 4 5.70 27.58 -27.91
C SER A 4 4.35 28.16 -27.52
N ARG A 5 3.39 27.29 -27.19
CA ARG A 5 2.10 27.70 -26.62
C ARG A 5 2.26 27.80 -25.10
N THR A 6 1.49 28.69 -24.47
CA THR A 6 1.52 28.92 -23.02
C THR A 6 0.10 28.81 -22.48
N ILE A 7 -0.06 28.18 -21.33
CA ILE A 7 -1.30 28.19 -20.55
C ILE A 7 -1.15 29.14 -19.37
N SER A 8 -2.24 29.83 -19.02
CA SER A 8 -2.28 30.80 -17.93
C SER A 8 -3.50 30.56 -17.03
N PHE A 9 -3.27 30.58 -15.72
CA PHE A 9 -4.29 30.54 -14.69
C PHE A 9 -4.23 31.84 -13.89
N GLU A 10 -5.30 32.63 -13.96
CA GLU A 10 -5.56 33.65 -12.95
C GLU A 10 -6.26 32.99 -11.76
N TYR A 11 -5.82 33.27 -10.55
CA TYR A 11 -6.38 32.66 -9.34
C TYR A 11 -6.74 33.72 -8.30
N LEU A 12 -7.66 33.35 -7.40
CA LEU A 12 -7.92 34.14 -6.22
C LEU A 12 -6.96 33.71 -5.12
N GLN A 13 -6.24 34.67 -4.54
CA GLN A 13 -5.32 34.37 -3.43
C GLN A 13 -6.04 33.74 -2.23
N SER A 14 -7.31 34.12 -1.99
CA SER A 14 -8.16 33.51 -0.97
C SER A 14 -8.50 32.04 -1.23
N ALA A 15 -8.40 31.57 -2.47
CA ALA A 15 -8.60 30.17 -2.83
C ALA A 15 -7.33 29.32 -2.64
N VAL A 16 -6.19 29.95 -2.36
CA VAL A 16 -4.95 29.24 -2.03
C VAL A 16 -5.08 28.65 -0.61
N PRO A 17 -4.72 27.38 -0.40
CA PRO A 17 -4.67 26.79 0.93
C PRO A 17 -3.94 27.67 1.93
N SER A 18 -4.58 27.95 3.06
CA SER A 18 -4.08 28.83 4.13
C SER A 18 -3.79 30.29 3.68
N GLY A 19 -4.54 30.80 2.70
CA GLY A 19 -4.69 32.22 2.39
C GLY A 19 -3.50 32.93 1.74
N ARG A 20 -2.25 32.49 1.99
CA ARG A 20 -0.98 32.90 1.32
C ARG A 20 0.16 31.91 1.56
N THR A 21 0.12 31.19 2.69
CA THR A 21 1.25 30.38 3.17
C THR A 21 1.78 29.41 2.11
N TYR A 22 0.90 28.83 1.30
CA TYR A 22 1.27 27.84 0.29
C TYR A 22 1.21 28.33 -1.15
N GLU A 23 1.08 29.63 -1.38
CA GLU A 23 1.00 30.19 -2.73
C GLU A 23 2.25 29.87 -3.56
N HIS A 24 3.42 29.91 -2.94
CA HIS A 24 4.70 29.56 -3.57
C HIS A 24 4.80 28.08 -4.03
N THR A 25 3.88 27.23 -3.57
CA THR A 25 3.80 25.80 -3.91
C THR A 25 2.86 25.52 -5.07
N LEU A 26 2.18 26.55 -5.61
CA LEU A 26 1.31 26.40 -6.77
C LEU A 26 2.10 25.93 -7.99
N ARG A 27 1.59 24.89 -8.65
CA ARG A 27 2.13 24.33 -9.88
C ARG A 27 0.99 24.00 -10.84
N VAL A 28 1.24 24.21 -12.13
CA VAL A 28 0.38 23.71 -13.20
C VAL A 28 0.70 22.24 -13.43
N TYR A 29 -0.31 21.40 -13.37
CA TYR A 29 -0.27 19.99 -13.68
C TYR A 29 -0.99 19.74 -15.00
N TYR A 30 -0.45 18.81 -15.79
CA TYR A 30 -1.01 18.40 -17.07
C TYR A 30 -1.27 16.90 -17.08
N SER A 31 -2.41 16.51 -17.64
CA SER A 31 -2.78 15.12 -17.90
C SER A 31 -3.24 14.97 -19.34
N PRO A 32 -2.55 14.15 -20.16
CA PRO A 32 -2.95 13.87 -21.54
C PRO A 32 -4.08 12.82 -21.66
N ASP A 33 -4.44 12.16 -20.55
CA ASP A 33 -5.24 10.94 -20.49
C ASP A 33 -6.40 11.06 -19.49
N GLU A 34 -7.10 12.20 -19.53
CA GLU A 34 -8.29 12.48 -18.74
C GLU A 34 -8.12 12.31 -17.22
N GLY A 35 -6.90 12.56 -16.72
CA GLY A 35 -6.55 12.53 -15.31
C GLY A 35 -5.98 11.20 -14.83
N ALA A 36 -5.72 10.24 -15.71
CA ALA A 36 -5.12 8.96 -15.33
C ALA A 36 -3.63 9.11 -14.95
N THR A 37 -2.88 9.98 -15.64
CA THR A 37 -1.51 10.34 -15.30
C THR A 37 -1.34 11.86 -15.24
N TRP A 38 -0.51 12.32 -14.29
CA TRP A 38 -0.27 13.74 -14.06
C TRP A 38 1.22 14.04 -14.12
N THR A 39 1.57 15.12 -14.82
CA THR A 39 2.93 15.66 -14.87
C THR A 39 2.93 17.10 -14.41
N ALA A 40 3.80 17.45 -13.45
CA ALA A 40 4.02 18.83 -13.06
C ALA A 40 4.77 19.57 -14.18
N LEU A 41 4.23 20.72 -14.62
CA LEU A 41 4.87 21.58 -15.59
C LEU A 41 5.74 22.63 -14.89
N ALA A 42 6.81 23.04 -15.56
CA ALA A 42 7.60 24.21 -15.15
C ALA A 42 6.68 25.43 -15.11
N THR A 43 6.38 25.88 -13.90
CA THR A 43 5.38 26.92 -13.64
C THR A 43 6.07 28.22 -13.24
N GLU A 44 5.80 29.28 -13.98
CA GLU A 44 6.17 30.65 -13.60
C GLU A 44 5.01 31.26 -12.81
N LEU A 45 5.27 31.62 -11.55
CA LEU A 45 4.28 32.18 -10.65
C LEU A 45 4.51 33.68 -10.43
N ASN A 46 3.49 34.48 -10.70
CA ASN A 46 3.44 35.90 -10.38
C ASN A 46 2.39 36.14 -9.28
N THR A 47 2.84 36.07 -8.03
CA THR A 47 2.00 36.25 -6.83
C THR A 47 1.51 37.68 -6.61
N THR A 48 2.06 38.66 -7.33
CA THR A 48 1.55 40.05 -7.29
C THR A 48 0.29 40.20 -8.13
N ARG A 49 0.19 39.43 -9.22
CA ARG A 49 -0.94 39.44 -10.15
C ARG A 49 -1.84 38.21 -10.02
N ASN A 50 -1.56 37.33 -9.05
CA ASN A 50 -2.19 36.02 -8.89
C ASN A 50 -2.27 35.25 -10.22
N LEU A 51 -1.14 35.17 -10.93
CA LEU A 51 -1.05 34.55 -12.24
C LEU A 51 -0.03 33.41 -12.20
N ALA A 52 -0.44 32.21 -12.62
CA ALA A 52 0.45 31.09 -12.87
C ALA A 52 0.48 30.78 -14.36
N THR A 53 1.66 30.59 -14.94
CA THR A 53 1.81 30.23 -16.36
C THR A 53 2.72 29.04 -16.54
N ALA A 54 2.50 28.26 -17.58
CA ALA A 54 3.34 27.13 -17.95
C ALA A 54 3.39 26.94 -19.47
N VAL A 55 4.49 26.38 -19.97
CA VAL A 55 4.61 25.99 -21.38
C VAL A 55 3.76 24.75 -21.63
N VAL A 56 2.92 24.81 -22.66
CA VAL A 56 2.08 23.70 -23.10
C VAL A 56 2.97 22.60 -23.69
N PRO A 57 2.85 21.33 -23.24
CA PRO A 57 3.61 20.22 -23.80
C PRO A 57 3.36 20.06 -25.31
N SER A 58 4.39 19.68 -26.05
CA SER A 58 4.28 19.43 -27.50
C SER A 58 3.61 18.10 -27.84
N ALA A 59 3.65 17.14 -26.92
CA ALA A 59 2.95 15.87 -27.06
C ALA A 59 1.43 16.10 -27.13
N GLY A 60 0.76 15.43 -28.07
CA GLY A 60 -0.69 15.61 -28.28
C GLY A 60 -1.11 17.05 -28.61
N GLU A 61 -0.19 17.88 -29.11
CA GLU A 61 -0.41 19.32 -29.32
C GLU A 61 -0.89 20.12 -28.09
N GLY A 62 -0.72 19.56 -26.88
CA GLY A 62 -1.23 20.14 -25.65
C GLY A 62 -2.70 19.84 -25.36
N GLU A 63 -3.33 18.92 -26.07
CA GLU A 63 -4.66 18.44 -25.71
C GLU A 63 -4.60 17.67 -24.38
N GLY A 64 -5.51 17.96 -23.46
CA GLY A 64 -5.58 17.32 -22.15
C GLY A 64 -6.15 18.22 -21.05
N LEU A 65 -6.07 17.73 -19.81
CA LEU A 65 -6.50 18.46 -18.62
C LEU A 65 -5.34 19.26 -18.03
N TYR A 66 -5.66 20.47 -17.58
CA TYR A 66 -4.73 21.32 -16.86
C TYR A 66 -5.34 21.74 -15.53
N VAL A 67 -4.55 21.64 -14.47
CA VAL A 67 -4.97 22.03 -13.13
C VAL A 67 -3.89 22.86 -12.47
N LEU A 68 -4.27 23.96 -11.83
CA LEU A 68 -3.42 24.68 -10.90
C LEU A 68 -3.67 24.13 -9.49
N ALA A 69 -2.66 23.51 -8.87
CA ALA A 69 -2.77 22.92 -7.54
C ALA A 69 -1.60 23.31 -6.64
N ALA A 70 -1.86 23.37 -5.33
CA ALA A 70 -0.84 23.56 -4.30
C ALA A 70 -0.39 22.19 -3.78
N THR A 71 0.90 21.90 -3.89
CA THR A 71 1.48 20.59 -3.55
C THR A 71 2.82 20.78 -2.86
N LEU A 72 3.03 20.07 -1.76
CA LEU A 72 4.35 20.00 -1.11
C LEU A 72 5.14 18.84 -1.72
N GLN A 73 6.20 19.18 -2.45
CA GLN A 73 7.19 18.20 -2.88
C GLN A 73 8.10 17.84 -1.70
N MET A 74 8.16 16.56 -1.37
CA MET A 74 9.04 16.02 -0.33
C MET A 74 10.38 15.60 -0.92
N PRO A 75 11.43 15.40 -0.09
CA PRO A 75 12.65 14.73 -0.53
C PRO A 75 12.34 13.38 -1.20
N ALA A 76 13.10 13.03 -2.24
CA ALA A 76 12.97 11.74 -2.89
C ALA A 76 13.26 10.61 -1.89
N LEU A 77 12.46 9.56 -1.95
CA LEU A 77 12.68 8.30 -1.26
C LEU A 77 13.62 7.44 -2.12
N GLU A 78 14.58 6.78 -1.49
CA GLU A 78 15.43 5.76 -2.09
C GLU A 78 14.78 4.37 -1.97
N THR A 79 15.27 3.37 -2.70
CA THR A 79 14.79 2.00 -2.50
C THR A 79 15.12 1.51 -1.08
N GLY A 80 14.13 0.91 -0.42
CA GLY A 80 14.20 0.43 0.95
C GLY A 80 13.47 1.35 1.93
N TRP A 81 13.90 1.33 3.18
CA TRP A 81 13.24 2.07 4.26
C TRP A 81 13.71 3.52 4.30
N ASN A 82 12.73 4.44 4.26
CA ASN A 82 12.94 5.88 4.31
C ASN A 82 12.19 6.47 5.50
N GLN A 83 12.73 7.50 6.13
CA GLN A 83 12.01 8.28 7.11
C GLN A 83 11.29 9.46 6.43
N LEU A 84 9.98 9.55 6.64
CA LEU A 84 9.11 10.60 6.12
C LEU A 84 8.48 11.35 7.29
N ALA A 85 8.87 12.61 7.50
CA ALA A 85 8.19 13.49 8.45
C ALA A 85 7.02 14.18 7.75
N TYR A 86 5.80 13.99 8.24
CA TYR A 86 4.58 14.46 7.57
C TYR A 86 4.29 15.94 7.94
N PRO A 87 4.46 16.89 6.99
CA PRO A 87 4.46 18.33 7.29
C PRO A 87 3.11 19.01 7.00
N VAL A 88 2.11 18.27 6.51
CA VAL A 88 0.80 18.83 6.20
C VAL A 88 0.05 19.03 7.51
N PRO A 89 -0.42 20.25 7.85
CA PRO A 89 -1.01 20.58 9.15
C PRO A 89 -2.45 20.06 9.30
N PHE A 90 -2.72 18.86 8.75
CA PHE A 90 -4.01 18.19 8.74
C PHE A 90 -3.83 16.68 8.70
N THR A 91 -4.65 15.97 9.46
CA THR A 91 -4.71 14.51 9.42
C THR A 91 -5.31 14.03 8.10
N ARG A 92 -4.68 13.05 7.45
CA ARG A 92 -5.20 12.40 6.22
C ARG A 92 -5.23 10.90 6.38
N THR A 93 -6.23 10.25 5.77
CA THR A 93 -6.23 8.80 5.62
C THR A 93 -5.03 8.37 4.79
N LEU A 94 -4.46 7.21 5.11
CA LEU A 94 -3.25 6.75 4.47
C LEU A 94 -3.35 6.58 2.95
N PRO A 95 -4.38 5.91 2.38
CA PRO A 95 -4.51 5.79 0.93
C PRO A 95 -4.46 7.16 0.22
N LEU A 96 -5.04 8.18 0.84
CA LEU A 96 -5.03 9.54 0.30
C LEU A 96 -3.70 10.25 0.51
N ALA A 97 -3.06 10.08 1.67
CA ALA A 97 -1.85 10.80 2.04
C ALA A 97 -0.61 10.35 1.23
N VAL A 98 -0.56 9.07 0.85
CA VAL A 98 0.55 8.48 0.09
C VAL A 98 0.20 8.10 -1.34
N ASP A 99 -0.93 8.58 -1.86
CA ASP A 99 -1.38 8.32 -3.24
C ASP A 99 -0.31 8.66 -4.29
N SER A 100 0.43 9.75 -4.08
CA SER A 100 1.54 10.17 -4.96
C SER A 100 2.69 9.16 -5.08
N LEU A 101 2.80 8.23 -4.13
CA LEU A 101 3.80 7.17 -4.20
C LEU A 101 3.41 6.07 -5.20
N GLY A 102 2.17 6.06 -5.70
CA GLY A 102 1.69 5.03 -6.62
C GLY A 102 1.93 3.64 -6.03
N ASP A 103 2.32 2.67 -6.84
CA ASP A 103 2.72 1.29 -6.50
C ASP A 103 4.19 1.15 -6.02
N LYS A 104 4.88 2.25 -5.76
CA LYS A 104 6.33 2.30 -5.47
C LYS A 104 6.66 2.15 -3.99
N TYR A 105 5.73 1.63 -3.20
CA TYR A 105 5.90 1.37 -1.77
C TYR A 105 5.02 0.20 -1.33
N THR A 106 5.33 -0.41 -0.20
CA THR A 106 4.56 -1.54 0.37
C THR A 106 4.03 -1.19 1.76
N SER A 107 4.93 -0.96 2.72
CA SER A 107 4.58 -0.74 4.13
C SER A 107 4.92 0.67 4.62
N ILE A 108 4.16 1.08 5.63
CA ILE A 108 4.36 2.29 6.41
C ILE A 108 4.24 1.93 7.89
N TYR A 109 5.27 2.22 8.68
CA TYR A 109 5.25 2.08 10.13
C TYR A 109 5.23 3.43 10.84
N GLN A 110 4.53 3.49 11.95
CA GLN A 110 4.64 4.56 12.95
C GLN A 110 4.91 3.93 14.31
N GLN A 111 5.91 4.45 15.02
CA GLN A 111 6.11 4.08 16.42
C GLN A 111 5.15 4.88 17.30
N ASN A 112 4.36 4.17 18.12
CA ASN A 112 3.45 4.75 19.11
C ASN A 112 3.75 4.16 20.49
N GLY A 113 4.60 4.84 21.25
CA GLY A 113 5.18 4.31 22.49
C GLY A 113 6.01 3.05 22.21
N GLU A 114 5.63 1.94 22.84
CA GLU A 114 6.27 0.62 22.65
C GLU A 114 5.68 -0.18 21.49
N THR A 115 4.62 0.33 20.86
CA THR A 115 3.89 -0.38 19.80
C THR A 115 4.25 0.16 18.42
N TRP A 116 4.28 -0.72 17.42
CA TRP A 116 4.41 -0.34 16.02
C TRP A 116 3.06 -0.44 15.34
N LEU A 117 2.55 0.71 14.86
CA LEU A 117 1.39 0.75 13.99
C LEU A 117 1.84 0.50 12.55
N LEU A 118 1.10 -0.33 11.82
CA LEU A 118 1.40 -0.73 10.45
C LEU A 118 0.30 -0.33 9.50
N TYR A 119 0.67 0.14 8.32
CA TYR A 119 -0.16 0.04 7.13
C TYR A 119 0.64 -0.63 6.03
N ASP A 120 0.03 -1.59 5.37
CA ASP A 120 0.59 -2.28 4.22
C ASP A 120 -0.47 -2.42 3.14
N ARG A 121 -0.14 -1.96 1.93
CA ARG A 121 -1.07 -1.97 0.80
C ARG A 121 -1.33 -3.36 0.21
N THR A 122 -0.45 -4.32 0.50
CA THR A 122 -0.48 -5.68 -0.05
C THR A 122 -1.38 -6.60 0.76
N VAL A 123 -1.82 -6.14 1.93
CA VAL A 123 -2.78 -6.85 2.79
C VAL A 123 -4.13 -6.95 2.08
N PRO A 124 -4.66 -8.18 1.89
CA PRO A 124 -5.99 -8.38 1.34
C PRO A 124 -7.09 -7.74 2.18
N ALA A 125 -8.20 -7.37 1.53
CA ALA A 125 -9.29 -6.63 2.17
C ALA A 125 -9.90 -7.37 3.38
N GLU A 126 -9.92 -8.70 3.34
CA GLU A 126 -10.39 -9.56 4.43
C GLU A 126 -9.54 -9.46 5.70
N TYR A 127 -8.28 -9.05 5.62
CA TYR A 127 -7.37 -8.89 6.77
C TYR A 127 -7.09 -7.41 7.13
N ASP A 128 -7.56 -6.45 6.32
CA ASP A 128 -7.22 -5.03 6.46
C ASP A 128 -7.50 -4.48 7.88
N THR A 129 -8.67 -4.81 8.44
CA THR A 129 -9.08 -4.31 9.77
C THR A 129 -8.21 -4.84 10.90
N ALA A 130 -7.62 -6.02 10.75
CA ALA A 130 -6.80 -6.66 11.77
C ALA A 130 -5.31 -6.28 11.63
N VAL A 131 -4.78 -6.30 10.40
CA VAL A 131 -3.35 -6.17 10.13
C VAL A 131 -2.91 -4.72 9.99
N ASN A 132 -3.66 -3.94 9.21
CA ASN A 132 -3.38 -2.52 9.11
C ASN A 132 -3.91 -1.91 10.41
N SER A 133 -3.04 -1.38 11.26
CA SER A 133 -3.41 -0.66 12.49
C SER A 133 -3.15 0.84 12.38
N LEU A 134 -2.27 1.25 11.47
CA LEU A 134 -2.07 2.64 11.08
C LEU A 134 -3.13 3.04 10.04
N ARG A 135 -3.83 4.13 10.29
CA ARG A 135 -4.95 4.60 9.45
C ARG A 135 -4.74 5.99 8.88
N TYR A 136 -3.94 6.80 9.57
CA TYR A 136 -3.81 8.21 9.30
C TYR A 136 -2.35 8.65 9.35
N LEU A 137 -2.01 9.64 8.51
CA LEU A 137 -0.84 10.48 8.72
C LEU A 137 -1.27 11.74 9.45
N GLU A 138 -0.60 12.04 10.55
CA GLU A 138 -0.86 13.18 11.42
C GLU A 138 0.30 14.17 11.36
N PHE A 139 -0.04 15.45 11.39
CA PHE A 139 0.94 16.53 11.33
C PHE A 139 2.03 16.39 12.39
N GLY A 140 3.29 16.54 11.96
CA GLY A 140 4.44 16.56 12.86
C GLY A 140 4.94 15.18 13.29
N TYR A 141 4.28 14.10 12.87
CA TYR A 141 4.77 12.74 13.11
C TYR A 141 5.76 12.29 12.02
N SER A 142 6.62 11.35 12.39
CA SER A 142 7.54 10.66 11.49
C SER A 142 7.06 9.23 11.23
N TYR A 143 7.21 8.82 9.98
CA TYR A 143 6.79 7.52 9.47
C TYR A 143 7.97 6.84 8.77
N TRP A 144 8.05 5.53 8.88
CA TRP A 144 8.98 4.72 8.09
C TRP A 144 8.25 4.14 6.90
N VAL A 145 8.70 4.45 5.69
CA VAL A 145 8.08 4.02 4.43
C VAL A 145 9.04 3.09 3.71
N TYR A 146 8.60 1.89 3.36
CA TYR A 146 9.36 0.99 2.50
C TYR A 146 9.05 1.28 1.04
N ALA A 147 9.95 1.95 0.34
CA ALA A 147 9.85 2.22 -1.08
C ALA A 147 10.48 1.08 -1.90
N THR A 148 9.77 0.57 -2.90
CA THR A 148 10.25 -0.52 -3.76
C THR A 148 11.16 0.01 -4.88
N GLU A 149 11.02 1.29 -5.23
CA GLU A 149 11.84 2.00 -6.20
C GLU A 149 11.95 3.50 -5.83
N PRO A 150 12.92 4.25 -6.37
CA PRO A 150 13.03 5.67 -6.07
C PRO A 150 11.78 6.45 -6.48
N VAL A 151 11.26 7.29 -5.58
CA VAL A 151 10.03 8.04 -5.79
C VAL A 151 10.04 9.36 -5.03
N THR A 152 9.55 10.43 -5.65
CA THR A 152 9.37 11.73 -4.99
C THR A 152 7.94 11.86 -4.48
N PRO A 153 7.69 11.95 -3.16
CA PRO A 153 6.34 12.15 -2.63
C PRO A 153 5.84 13.57 -2.94
N TYR A 154 4.56 13.67 -3.31
CA TYR A 154 3.84 14.93 -3.48
C TYR A 154 2.63 14.95 -2.57
N LEU A 155 2.67 15.82 -1.55
CA LEU A 155 1.58 15.93 -0.59
C LEU A 155 0.64 17.05 -1.01
N GLY A 156 -0.57 16.67 -1.44
CA GLY A 156 -1.65 17.62 -1.67
C GLY A 156 -2.01 18.40 -0.40
N LEU A 157 -2.28 19.70 -0.55
CA LEU A 157 -2.78 20.54 0.53
C LEU A 157 -4.30 20.62 0.45
N PRO A 158 -5.02 20.45 1.57
CA PRO A 158 -6.47 20.59 1.55
C PRO A 158 -6.86 22.03 1.19
N SER A 159 -8.04 22.20 0.60
CA SER A 159 -8.62 23.54 0.41
C SER A 159 -8.84 24.22 1.76
N SER A 160 -8.93 25.55 1.76
CA SER A 160 -9.25 26.35 2.95
C SER A 160 -10.52 25.90 3.67
N ASP A 161 -11.40 25.21 2.96
CA ASP A 161 -12.75 24.85 3.39
C ASP A 161 -12.86 23.37 3.82
N ALA A 162 -11.76 22.60 3.74
CA ALA A 162 -11.78 21.21 4.16
C ALA A 162 -12.05 21.09 5.68
N PRO A 163 -12.90 20.13 6.11
CA PRO A 163 -13.14 19.88 7.52
C PRO A 163 -11.82 19.64 8.26
N ARG A 164 -11.50 20.51 9.22
CA ARG A 164 -10.34 20.32 10.08
C ARG A 164 -10.63 19.20 11.06
N VAL A 165 -10.01 18.04 10.85
CA VAL A 165 -9.89 17.07 11.93
C VAL A 165 -8.91 17.66 12.95
N PRO A 166 -9.29 17.86 14.22
CA PRO A 166 -8.38 18.39 15.22
C PRO A 166 -7.13 17.49 15.32
N SER A 167 -5.96 18.01 14.95
CA SER A 167 -4.69 17.32 15.24
C SER A 167 -4.46 17.38 16.76
N GLY A 168 -4.41 16.22 17.41
CA GLY A 168 -4.27 16.10 18.85
C GLY A 168 -2.85 16.30 19.40
N GLY A 169 -1.88 16.73 18.58
CA GLY A 169 -0.45 16.73 18.95
C GLY A 169 0.26 18.06 18.74
N ASN A 170 0.93 18.55 19.79
CA ASN A 170 1.94 19.62 19.74
C ASN A 170 3.31 19.03 19.32
N ALA A 171 3.38 18.32 18.19
CA ALA A 171 4.65 17.76 17.72
C ALA A 171 5.49 18.85 17.01
N PRO A 172 6.80 18.98 17.30
CA PRO A 172 7.66 19.94 16.63
C PRO A 172 7.82 19.59 15.14
N VAL A 173 7.78 20.62 14.30
CA VAL A 173 7.97 20.50 12.84
C VAL A 173 9.43 20.12 12.55
N GLY A 174 9.70 18.82 12.42
CA GLY A 174 10.99 18.31 11.97
C GLY A 174 11.11 18.37 10.45
N ALA A 175 12.24 18.87 9.94
CA ALA A 175 12.57 18.75 8.52
C ALA A 175 12.75 17.25 8.17
N SER A 176 12.09 16.79 7.10
CA SER A 176 12.37 15.47 6.52
C SER A 176 13.82 15.48 6.03
N THR A 177 14.68 14.69 6.65
CA THR A 177 16.04 14.46 6.15
C THR A 177 16.09 13.08 5.52
N SER A 178 16.51 13.01 4.27
CA SER A 178 16.98 11.77 3.65
C SER A 178 18.31 11.43 4.31
N LEU A 179 18.27 10.91 5.53
CA LEU A 179 19.43 10.32 6.16
C LEU A 179 19.66 8.97 5.47
N ALA A 180 20.80 8.84 4.79
CA ALA A 180 21.31 7.54 4.37
C ALA A 180 21.24 6.61 5.60
N ALA A 181 20.42 5.56 5.47
CA ALA A 181 19.92 4.73 6.54
C ALA A 181 21.04 4.24 7.48
N THR A 182 21.17 4.89 8.65
CA THR A 182 21.59 4.16 9.84
C THR A 182 20.55 3.08 10.11
N PRO A 183 20.96 1.88 10.54
CA PRO A 183 20.13 0.68 10.46
C PRO A 183 18.83 0.93 11.20
N HIS A 184 17.75 0.54 10.54
CA HIS A 184 16.35 0.49 10.95
C HIS A 184 16.12 -0.36 12.21
N ARG A 185 16.93 -0.13 13.25
CA ARG A 185 16.91 -0.88 14.51
C ARG A 185 15.52 -0.71 15.10
N GLY A 186 14.85 -1.85 15.27
CA GLY A 186 13.53 -1.91 15.86
C GLY A 186 12.36 -1.98 14.89
N LEU A 187 12.51 -1.79 13.56
CA LEU A 187 11.38 -1.98 12.63
C LEU A 187 10.98 -3.47 12.56
N PRO A 188 9.80 -3.87 13.03
CA PRO A 188 9.44 -5.28 13.08
C PRO A 188 9.10 -5.81 11.69
N ALA A 189 9.25 -7.12 11.50
CA ALA A 189 8.57 -7.84 10.44
C ALA A 189 7.17 -8.22 10.92
N THR A 190 6.14 -8.04 10.08
CA THR A 190 4.76 -8.42 10.42
C THR A 190 4.37 -9.69 9.67
N TYR A 191 3.84 -10.67 10.40
CA TYR A 191 3.23 -11.89 9.88
C TYR A 191 1.79 -11.96 10.33
N TYR A 192 0.92 -12.42 9.46
CA TYR A 192 -0.49 -12.59 9.78
C TYR A 192 -1.07 -13.75 8.99
N GLY A 193 -2.22 -14.25 9.41
CA GLY A 193 -2.91 -15.28 8.66
C GLY A 193 -3.90 -16.05 9.51
N PRO A 194 -4.62 -17.00 8.89
CA PRO A 194 -5.53 -17.88 9.61
C PRO A 194 -4.74 -18.88 10.47
N VAL A 195 -5.34 -19.27 11.57
CA VAL A 195 -4.84 -20.32 12.48
C VAL A 195 -5.70 -21.56 12.27
N LEU A 196 -5.20 -22.53 11.52
CA LEU A 196 -5.94 -23.76 11.17
C LEU A 196 -5.70 -24.91 12.18
N THR A 197 -4.93 -24.66 13.24
CA THR A 197 -4.61 -25.63 14.30
C THR A 197 -5.76 -25.75 15.31
N ASN A 198 -5.61 -26.63 16.31
CA ASN A 198 -6.49 -26.71 17.48
C ASN A 198 -6.35 -25.50 18.43
N ALA A 199 -6.02 -24.32 17.88
CA ALA A 199 -5.95 -23.08 18.64
C ALA A 199 -7.35 -22.64 19.07
N THR A 200 -7.37 -21.84 20.12
CA THR A 200 -8.52 -21.10 20.60
C THR A 200 -8.19 -19.62 20.65
N ALA A 201 -9.21 -18.78 20.55
CA ALA A 201 -9.03 -17.35 20.77
C ALA A 201 -8.48 -17.10 22.19
N GLY A 202 -7.43 -16.29 22.28
CA GLY A 202 -6.68 -16.05 23.52
C GLY A 202 -5.37 -16.84 23.63
N ASP A 203 -5.14 -17.84 22.78
CA ASP A 203 -3.87 -18.57 22.78
C ASP A 203 -2.69 -17.67 22.39
N LEU A 204 -1.54 -17.92 23.01
CA LEU A 204 -0.31 -17.17 22.78
C LEU A 204 0.55 -17.85 21.70
N LEU A 205 0.74 -17.14 20.59
CA LEU A 205 1.70 -17.46 19.55
C LEU A 205 3.02 -16.71 19.82
N GLU A 206 4.13 -17.42 19.75
CA GLU A 206 5.47 -16.85 19.90
C GLU A 206 6.27 -17.00 18.60
N ALA A 207 7.01 -15.95 18.24
CA ALA A 207 8.06 -16.00 17.22
C ALA A 207 9.42 -16.12 17.90
N ARG A 208 10.18 -17.14 17.54
CA ARG A 208 11.51 -17.41 18.09
C ARG A 208 12.61 -17.40 17.04
N ILE A 209 13.75 -16.79 17.36
CA ILE A 209 14.96 -16.79 16.53
C ILE A 209 16.13 -17.24 17.40
N GLY A 210 16.81 -18.33 17.03
CA GLY A 210 17.90 -18.87 17.85
C GLY A 210 17.49 -19.32 19.27
N GLY A 211 16.19 -19.59 19.50
CA GLY A 211 15.63 -19.96 20.79
C GLY A 211 15.02 -18.80 21.58
N GLU A 212 15.45 -17.56 21.30
CA GLU A 212 14.96 -16.34 21.95
C GLU A 212 13.60 -15.91 21.39
N VAL A 213 12.70 -15.40 22.25
CA VAL A 213 11.40 -14.88 21.83
C VAL A 213 11.58 -13.46 21.28
N CYS A 214 11.33 -13.30 19.99
CA CYS A 214 11.47 -12.04 19.27
C CYS A 214 10.13 -11.39 18.89
N GLY A 215 9.01 -12.00 19.29
CA GLY A 215 7.68 -11.46 19.08
C GLY A 215 6.62 -12.36 19.69
N THR A 216 5.50 -11.77 20.08
CA THR A 216 4.33 -12.50 20.58
C THR A 216 3.06 -11.96 19.96
N ALA A 217 2.06 -12.83 19.82
CA ALA A 217 0.73 -12.48 19.33
C ALA A 217 -0.32 -13.31 20.08
N VAL A 218 -1.49 -12.73 20.26
CA VAL A 218 -2.65 -13.45 20.77
C VAL A 218 -3.51 -13.84 19.58
N VAL A 219 -3.96 -15.10 19.53
CA VAL A 219 -4.92 -15.59 18.54
C VAL A 219 -6.26 -14.90 18.78
N GLN A 220 -6.86 -14.32 17.74
CA GLN A 220 -8.10 -13.55 17.80
C GLN A 220 -9.16 -14.16 16.89
N THR A 221 -10.43 -13.84 17.15
CA THR A 221 -11.53 -14.13 16.24
C THR A 221 -11.74 -12.99 15.25
N GLN A 222 -11.90 -13.31 13.98
CA GLN A 222 -12.37 -12.38 12.95
C GLN A 222 -13.50 -13.06 12.16
N GLY A 223 -14.75 -12.70 12.48
CA GLY A 223 -15.91 -13.47 12.02
C GLY A 223 -15.92 -14.85 12.67
N GLU A 224 -15.94 -15.90 11.85
CA GLU A 224 -15.87 -17.30 12.29
C GLU A 224 -14.44 -17.86 12.28
N ASP A 225 -13.48 -17.12 11.70
CA ASP A 225 -12.10 -17.56 11.56
C ASP A 225 -11.25 -17.15 12.77
N LEU A 226 -10.26 -17.98 13.10
CA LEU A 226 -9.18 -17.61 14.01
C LEU A 226 -8.02 -17.04 13.19
N ILE A 227 -7.54 -15.87 13.60
CA ILE A 227 -6.42 -15.19 12.96
C ILE A 227 -5.37 -14.79 13.99
N TYR A 228 -4.18 -14.43 13.51
CA TYR A 228 -3.16 -13.79 14.32
C TYR A 228 -2.51 -12.64 13.55
N VAL A 229 -1.96 -11.67 14.29
CA VAL A 229 -1.09 -10.61 13.77
C VAL A 229 0.12 -10.54 14.69
N LEU A 230 1.29 -10.88 14.15
CA LEU A 230 2.54 -11.05 14.90
C LEU A 230 3.61 -10.12 14.35
N GLN A 231 4.13 -9.27 15.23
CA GLN A 231 5.30 -8.43 14.95
C GLN A 231 6.54 -9.07 15.56
N VAL A 232 7.57 -9.26 14.73
CA VAL A 232 8.85 -9.85 15.12
C VAL A 232 9.93 -8.77 15.04
N VAL A 233 10.46 -8.37 16.19
CA VAL A 233 11.40 -7.25 16.29
C VAL A 233 12.65 -7.50 15.45
N ALA A 234 13.17 -6.43 14.84
CA ALA A 234 14.48 -6.46 14.19
C ALA A 234 15.61 -6.61 15.21
N ASP A 235 16.77 -7.06 14.75
CA ASP A 235 17.99 -7.09 15.53
C ASP A 235 18.40 -5.65 15.90
N ASP A 236 18.45 -5.39 17.20
CA ASP A 236 18.97 -4.15 17.78
C ASP A 236 20.47 -4.26 18.10
N GLY A 237 21.13 -5.35 17.70
CA GLY A 237 22.53 -5.65 17.95
C GLY A 237 22.81 -6.27 19.32
N MET A 238 21.81 -6.46 20.17
CA MET A 238 21.96 -7.09 21.48
C MET A 238 21.22 -8.42 21.58
N ASN A 239 20.02 -8.52 21.02
CA ASN A 239 19.14 -9.67 21.24
C ASN A 239 19.20 -10.74 20.14
N GLY A 240 19.91 -10.48 19.03
CA GLY A 240 20.05 -11.43 17.94
C GLY A 240 18.73 -11.75 17.24
N CYS A 241 17.74 -10.88 17.38
CA CYS A 241 16.44 -10.98 16.72
C CYS A 241 16.58 -10.66 15.21
N GLY A 242 15.48 -10.23 14.57
CA GLY A 242 15.31 -10.28 13.12
C GLY A 242 16.40 -9.61 12.29
N VAL A 243 17.10 -10.41 11.49
CA VAL A 243 17.91 -9.94 10.35
C VAL A 243 17.30 -10.56 9.10
N THR A 244 17.22 -9.80 8.00
CA THR A 244 16.72 -10.28 6.71
C THR A 244 17.33 -11.63 6.34
N GLY A 245 16.48 -12.62 6.05
CA GLY A 245 16.90 -13.96 5.69
C GLY A 245 16.98 -14.96 6.86
N ARG A 246 16.93 -14.53 8.12
CA ARG A 246 16.92 -15.45 9.27
C ARG A 246 15.60 -16.19 9.38
N VAL A 247 15.64 -17.44 9.82
CA VAL A 247 14.42 -18.23 10.07
C VAL A 247 13.82 -17.84 11.41
N VAL A 248 12.52 -17.53 11.39
CA VAL A 248 11.66 -17.33 12.56
C VAL A 248 10.84 -18.60 12.75
N ALA A 249 11.02 -19.28 13.88
CA ALA A 249 10.19 -20.40 14.28
C ALA A 249 8.92 -19.86 14.95
N LEU A 250 7.76 -20.34 14.52
CA LEU A 250 6.47 -19.98 15.12
C LEU A 250 6.05 -21.11 16.05
N THR A 251 5.79 -20.80 17.32
CA THR A 251 5.40 -21.77 18.33
C THR A 251 4.09 -21.42 19.00
N LEU A 252 3.19 -22.39 19.12
CA LEU A 252 1.93 -22.29 19.82
C LEU A 252 1.92 -23.35 20.93
N HIS A 253 1.67 -22.95 22.18
CA HIS A 253 1.79 -23.84 23.35
C HIS A 253 3.14 -24.58 23.44
N GLY A 254 4.23 -23.92 23.01
CA GLY A 254 5.58 -24.50 22.96
C GLY A 254 5.82 -25.53 21.84
N ARG A 255 4.84 -25.80 20.98
CA ARG A 255 4.98 -26.66 19.80
C ARG A 255 5.23 -25.84 18.55
N GLY A 256 6.13 -26.29 17.69
CA GLY A 256 6.38 -25.65 16.39
C GLY A 256 5.19 -25.80 15.46
N VAL A 257 4.57 -24.69 15.06
CA VAL A 257 3.42 -24.64 14.14
C VAL A 257 3.79 -24.11 12.75
N GLY A 258 5.02 -23.62 12.58
CA GLY A 258 5.51 -23.17 11.28
C GLY A 258 6.87 -22.49 11.38
N SER A 259 7.40 -22.09 10.23
CA SER A 259 8.57 -21.23 10.15
C SER A 259 8.47 -20.29 8.96
N VAL A 260 9.05 -19.11 9.12
CA VAL A 260 9.09 -18.06 8.08
C VAL A 260 10.48 -17.46 8.00
N VAL A 261 10.78 -16.81 6.89
CA VAL A 261 12.01 -16.03 6.74
C VAL A 261 11.73 -14.60 7.20
N TRP A 262 12.61 -14.04 8.04
CA TRP A 262 12.49 -12.68 8.53
C TRP A 262 12.55 -11.70 7.36
N ASN A 263 11.45 -10.99 7.11
CA ASN A 263 11.33 -9.97 6.09
C ASN A 263 10.37 -8.87 6.55
N ASN A 264 10.87 -7.65 6.72
CA ASN A 264 10.04 -6.51 7.11
C ASN A 264 9.63 -5.60 5.94
N SER A 265 10.02 -5.89 4.70
CA SER A 265 9.63 -5.07 3.54
C SER A 265 8.13 -5.03 3.27
N GLN A 266 7.37 -6.00 3.79
CA GLN A 266 5.92 -6.06 3.71
C GLN A 266 5.33 -6.86 4.87
N ALA A 267 4.01 -6.75 5.06
CA ALA A 267 3.25 -7.69 5.85
C ALA A 267 3.16 -9.04 5.12
N ASN A 268 3.50 -10.13 5.80
CA ASN A 268 3.59 -11.45 5.18
C ASN A 268 2.41 -12.32 5.58
N LEU A 269 1.60 -12.75 4.60
CA LEU A 269 0.57 -13.76 4.82
C LEU A 269 1.23 -15.12 5.07
N GLN A 270 1.01 -15.65 6.26
CA GLN A 270 1.50 -16.94 6.71
C GLN A 270 0.35 -17.70 7.39
N PRO A 271 -0.38 -18.54 6.64
CA PRO A 271 -1.31 -19.48 7.24
C PRO A 271 -0.54 -20.44 8.17
N LEU A 272 -1.04 -20.62 9.39
CA LEU A 272 -0.56 -21.68 10.26
C LEU A 272 -1.36 -22.94 9.92
N PRO A 273 -0.72 -23.96 9.31
CA PRO A 273 -1.43 -25.17 8.90
C PRO A 273 -2.07 -25.83 10.12
N ALA A 274 -3.14 -26.59 9.91
CA ALA A 274 -3.61 -27.51 10.93
C ALA A 274 -2.43 -28.38 11.38
N GLU A 275 -2.40 -28.81 12.65
CA GLU A 275 -1.46 -29.87 13.04
C GLU A 275 -1.77 -31.05 12.13
N THR A 276 -1.08 -31.15 10.98
CA THR A 276 -0.90 -32.42 10.33
C THR A 276 -0.12 -33.16 11.38
N THR A 277 -0.78 -34.08 12.07
CA THR A 277 -0.08 -35.23 12.61
C THR A 277 0.80 -35.68 11.46
N GLN A 278 2.08 -35.30 11.50
CA GLN A 278 3.10 -35.97 10.73
C GLN A 278 3.08 -37.36 11.33
N ASN A 279 2.14 -38.19 10.85
CA ASN A 279 2.33 -39.60 10.81
C ASN A 279 3.54 -39.74 9.89
N ILE A 280 4.73 -39.64 10.49
CA ILE A 280 5.96 -40.07 9.89
C ILE A 280 5.76 -41.57 9.73
N TYR A 281 5.17 -41.95 8.60
CA TYR A 281 5.13 -43.33 8.17
C TYR A 281 6.58 -43.67 7.86
N TYR A 282 7.27 -44.27 8.83
CA TYR A 282 8.51 -44.98 8.56
C TYR A 282 8.15 -46.13 7.62
N LEU A 283 8.32 -45.91 6.32
CA LEU A 283 8.28 -47.00 5.37
C LEU A 283 9.43 -47.95 5.75
N PRO A 284 9.17 -49.24 6.03
CA PRO A 284 10.24 -50.19 6.27
C PRO A 284 11.17 -50.17 5.07
N LEU A 285 12.47 -50.01 5.32
CA LEU A 285 13.49 -50.05 4.28
C LEU A 285 13.51 -51.47 3.68
N VAL A 286 12.78 -51.69 2.59
CA VAL A 286 12.85 -52.93 1.82
C VAL A 286 14.15 -52.89 1.03
N THR A 287 15.18 -53.52 1.57
CA THR A 287 16.43 -53.76 0.83
C THR A 287 16.16 -54.87 -0.18
N HIS A 288 15.90 -54.51 -1.44
CA HIS A 288 15.91 -55.49 -2.52
C HIS A 288 17.36 -55.94 -2.75
N PRO A 289 17.65 -57.26 -2.79
CA PRO A 289 18.93 -57.74 -3.28
C PRO A 289 19.09 -57.30 -4.74
N GLN A 290 20.15 -56.53 -5.01
CA GLN A 290 20.51 -56.14 -6.36
C GLN A 290 20.78 -57.40 -7.20
N THR A 291 19.83 -57.75 -8.05
CA THR A 291 20.08 -58.71 -9.11
C THR A 291 20.71 -57.92 -10.25
N GLN A 292 22.00 -58.16 -10.49
CA GLN A 292 22.73 -57.60 -11.62
C GLN A 292 22.04 -58.04 -12.92
N ALA A 293 21.39 -57.10 -13.61
CA ALA A 293 20.92 -57.29 -14.97
C ALA A 293 21.85 -56.53 -15.93
N THR A 294 22.52 -57.29 -16.78
CA THR A 294 23.33 -56.84 -17.90
C THR A 294 22.49 -56.07 -18.93
N ALA A 295 23.06 -54.98 -19.43
CA ALA A 295 22.45 -54.06 -20.36
C ALA A 295 22.31 -54.63 -21.78
N SER A 296 21.17 -54.35 -22.44
CA SER A 296 21.10 -54.18 -23.90
C SER A 296 19.85 -53.37 -24.33
N THR A 297 20.11 -52.13 -24.78
CA THR A 297 19.48 -51.44 -25.94
C THR A 297 18.12 -50.70 -25.76
N PRO A 298 17.97 -49.45 -26.30
CA PRO A 298 16.76 -48.59 -26.22
C PRO A 298 15.82 -48.84 -27.44
N PRO A 299 14.75 -48.07 -27.77
CA PRO A 299 14.26 -46.75 -27.26
C PRO A 299 12.72 -46.66 -27.06
N LEU A 300 12.22 -45.53 -26.54
CA LEU A 300 11.13 -44.74 -27.15
C LEU A 300 10.73 -43.58 -26.23
N ALA A 301 10.85 -42.37 -26.77
CA ALA A 301 10.36 -41.14 -26.18
C ALA A 301 8.82 -41.10 -26.27
N VAL A 302 8.17 -40.83 -25.14
CA VAL A 302 6.76 -40.42 -25.09
C VAL A 302 6.72 -39.10 -24.34
N ALA A 303 6.32 -38.05 -25.04
CA ALA A 303 6.06 -36.74 -24.48
C ALA A 303 4.76 -36.76 -23.67
N PRO A 304 4.68 -36.07 -22.51
CA PRO A 304 3.39 -35.74 -21.92
C PRO A 304 2.85 -34.43 -22.51
N ASP A 305 1.61 -34.52 -22.99
CA ASP A 305 0.75 -33.40 -23.35
C ASP A 305 0.63 -32.39 -22.19
N ARG A 306 0.81 -31.12 -22.55
CA ARG A 306 0.71 -29.97 -21.66
C ARG A 306 -0.66 -29.33 -21.86
N LEU A 307 -1.64 -29.69 -21.02
CA LEU A 307 -2.89 -28.93 -20.88
C LEU A 307 -2.65 -27.78 -19.89
N VAL A 308 -2.52 -26.56 -20.41
CA VAL A 308 -2.65 -25.31 -19.63
C VAL A 308 -3.96 -24.68 -20.08
N SER A 309 -5.00 -24.73 -19.24
CA SER A 309 -6.14 -23.82 -19.38
C SER A 309 -5.76 -22.49 -18.74
N SER A 310 -5.54 -21.46 -19.55
CA SER A 310 -5.50 -20.08 -19.06
C SER A 310 -6.94 -19.63 -18.80
N GLU A 311 -7.29 -19.47 -17.53
CA GLU A 311 -8.51 -18.78 -17.12
C GLU A 311 -8.25 -17.27 -17.25
N GLU A 312 -8.78 -16.67 -18.32
CA GLU A 312 -8.80 -15.22 -18.49
C GLU A 312 -9.70 -14.59 -17.42
N ILE A 313 -9.09 -13.82 -16.50
CA ILE A 313 -9.81 -12.96 -15.56
C ILE A 313 -10.27 -11.72 -16.34
N PRO A 314 -11.57 -11.41 -16.47
CA PRO A 314 -12.01 -10.26 -17.25
C PRO A 314 -11.69 -8.94 -16.52
N HIS A 315 -11.14 -7.99 -17.27
CA HIS A 315 -10.83 -6.64 -16.82
C HIS A 315 -12.06 -5.96 -16.18
N ARG A 316 -12.02 -5.68 -14.87
CA ARG A 316 -13.02 -4.83 -14.21
C ARG A 316 -12.66 -3.37 -14.42
N LYS A 317 -13.52 -2.61 -15.12
CA LYS A 317 -13.42 -1.14 -15.19
C LYS A 317 -14.22 -0.51 -14.05
N LYS A 318 -13.59 0.42 -13.31
CA LYS A 318 -14.25 1.27 -12.30
C LYS A 318 -14.54 2.64 -12.93
N PHE A 319 -15.71 3.18 -12.64
CA PHE A 319 -16.12 4.52 -13.08
C PHE A 319 -16.35 5.40 -11.86
N PHE A 320 -15.81 6.61 -11.89
CA PHE A 320 -16.06 7.63 -10.88
C PHE A 320 -16.97 8.70 -11.48
N LEU A 321 -18.10 8.97 -10.84
CA LEU A 321 -19.04 10.00 -11.26
C LEU A 321 -18.99 11.15 -10.26
N HIS A 322 -18.71 12.35 -10.75
CA HIS A 322 -18.73 13.56 -9.94
C HIS A 322 -20.06 14.30 -10.13
N ARG A 323 -20.69 14.69 -9.00
CA ARG A 323 -21.88 15.53 -9.00
C ARG A 323 -21.51 16.94 -9.47
N ASN A 324 -22.29 17.50 -10.40
CA ASN A 324 -22.20 18.92 -10.72
C ASN A 324 -22.57 19.75 -9.47
N PRO A 325 -21.72 20.70 -9.01
CA PRO A 325 -21.99 21.50 -7.81
C PRO A 325 -23.33 22.23 -7.80
N SER A 326 -23.90 22.53 -8.98
CA SER A 326 -25.19 23.19 -9.11
C SER A 326 -26.42 22.30 -8.84
N ASN A 327 -26.25 20.97 -8.87
CA ASN A 327 -27.36 20.03 -8.67
C ASN A 327 -27.44 19.64 -7.21
N SER A 328 -28.61 19.54 -6.62
CA SER A 328 -28.77 18.97 -5.28
C SER A 328 -28.37 17.48 -5.23
N TYR A 329 -28.13 16.95 -4.03
CA TYR A 329 -27.89 15.51 -3.85
C TYR A 329 -29.09 14.66 -4.27
N GLU A 330 -30.30 15.16 -4.07
CA GLU A 330 -31.54 14.47 -4.46
C GLU A 330 -31.67 14.39 -5.99
N GLU A 331 -31.35 15.47 -6.71
CA GLU A 331 -31.31 15.46 -8.18
C GLU A 331 -30.23 14.54 -8.73
N PHE A 332 -29.07 14.47 -8.06
CA PHE A 332 -28.00 13.55 -8.45
C PHE A 332 -28.39 12.08 -8.21
N ASP A 333 -29.04 11.78 -7.08
CA ASP A 333 -29.57 10.44 -6.80
C ASP A 333 -30.66 10.06 -7.81
N GLN A 334 -31.57 10.98 -8.16
CA GLN A 334 -32.57 10.75 -9.20
C GLN A 334 -31.94 10.54 -10.58
N PHE A 335 -30.86 11.24 -10.92
CA PHE A 335 -30.10 11.01 -12.14
C PHE A 335 -29.44 9.62 -12.16
N LEU A 336 -28.79 9.24 -11.06
CA LEU A 336 -28.13 7.93 -10.93
C LEU A 336 -29.14 6.78 -11.08
N ILE A 337 -30.29 6.90 -10.42
CA ILE A 337 -31.32 5.85 -10.42
C ILE A 337 -32.13 5.85 -11.72
N GLY A 338 -32.54 7.03 -12.20
CA GLY A 338 -33.49 7.17 -13.28
C GLY A 338 -32.89 7.12 -14.68
N ILE A 339 -31.63 7.55 -14.84
CA ILE A 339 -31.00 7.68 -16.15
C ILE A 339 -29.75 6.81 -16.25
N PHE A 340 -28.83 6.93 -15.28
CA PHE A 340 -27.54 6.25 -15.37
C PHE A 340 -27.66 4.73 -15.18
N ALA A 341 -28.37 4.28 -14.14
CA ALA A 341 -28.51 2.85 -13.84
C ALA A 341 -29.19 2.06 -14.97
N PRO A 342 -30.27 2.54 -15.63
CA PRO A 342 -30.86 1.86 -16.79
C PRO A 342 -29.92 1.81 -18.00
N LEU A 343 -29.23 2.92 -18.33
CA LEU A 343 -28.25 2.96 -19.41
C LEU A 343 -27.08 2.00 -19.16
N PHE A 344 -26.57 1.98 -17.92
CA PHE A 344 -25.51 1.07 -17.51
C PHE A 344 -25.97 -0.39 -17.52
N ARG A 345 -27.23 -0.67 -17.17
CA ARG A 345 -27.80 -2.02 -17.21
C ARG A 345 -27.88 -2.54 -18.66
N THR A 346 -28.21 -1.69 -19.62
CA THR A 346 -28.18 -2.03 -21.06
C THR A 346 -26.74 -2.29 -21.54
N TYR A 347 -25.78 -1.48 -21.08
CA TYR A 347 -24.36 -1.65 -21.41
C TYR A 347 -23.72 -2.90 -20.77
N ALA A 348 -24.12 -3.24 -19.55
CA ALA A 348 -23.56 -4.36 -18.77
C ALA A 348 -24.15 -5.74 -19.14
N GLN A 349 -25.26 -5.81 -19.90
CA GLN A 349 -25.75 -7.11 -20.40
C GLN A 349 -24.80 -7.74 -21.43
N ASP A 350 -23.99 -6.94 -22.13
CA ASP A 350 -23.00 -7.43 -23.10
C ASP A 350 -21.62 -7.76 -22.48
N ALA A 351 -21.35 -7.34 -21.24
CA ALA A 351 -20.09 -7.65 -20.59
C ALA A 351 -20.27 -7.68 -19.07
N LYS A 352 -19.85 -8.77 -18.42
CA LYS A 352 -19.96 -9.10 -16.98
C LYS A 352 -19.36 -8.04 -16.02
N HIS A 353 -19.91 -6.83 -15.99
CA HIS A 353 -19.46 -5.71 -15.17
C HIS A 353 -20.37 -5.50 -13.96
N GLN A 354 -19.78 -5.10 -12.83
CA GLN A 354 -20.50 -4.71 -11.61
C GLN A 354 -20.42 -3.19 -11.42
N LEU A 355 -21.56 -2.55 -11.14
CA LEU A 355 -21.63 -1.15 -10.75
C LEU A 355 -21.51 -1.04 -9.23
N VAL A 356 -20.50 -0.33 -8.74
CA VAL A 356 -20.37 0.03 -7.32
C VAL A 356 -20.47 1.55 -7.22
N VAL A 357 -21.54 2.03 -6.62
CA VAL A 357 -21.75 3.47 -6.35
C VAL A 357 -21.23 3.74 -4.93
N LEU A 358 -20.12 4.47 -4.82
CA LEU A 358 -19.62 4.97 -3.54
C LEU A 358 -20.18 6.38 -3.35
N ARG A 359 -20.84 6.60 -2.22
CA ARG A 359 -21.44 7.90 -1.83
C ARG A 359 -20.42 8.80 -1.16
#